data_AF-E2BG28-F1
#
_entry.id   AF-E2BG28-F1
#
_cell.length_a   1.000
_cell.length_b   1.000
_cell.length_c   1.000
_cell.angle_alpha   90.00
_cell.angle_beta   90.00
_cell.angle_gamma   90.00
#
_symmetry.space_group_name_H-M   'P 1'
#
loop_
_entity.id
_entity.type
_entity.pdbx_description
1 polymer ?
#
loop_
_entity_poly.entity_id
_entity_poly.type
_entity_poly.pdbx_seq_one_letter_code
_entity_poly.pdbx_strand_id
1 'polypeptide(L)' 'FSNKWIGKYSPIDFPPRSPDLTVLDYYLWGRVKDIVYHNRPTTRNDMITRITEAIQSLSSDEI' A
#
# COMPACT_ATOMS: atom_id res chain seq x y z
N PHE A 1 7.19 3.89 -17.73
CA PHE A 1 7.11 4.39 -16.34
C PHE A 1 8.06 5.59 -16.10
N SER A 2 8.15 6.59 -16.97
CA SER A 2 9.24 7.61 -16.85
C SER A 2 8.96 8.78 -15.91
N ASN A 3 7.76 8.92 -15.33
CA ASN A 3 7.41 10.08 -14.47
C ASN A 3 6.61 9.69 -13.20
N LYS A 4 6.61 8.41 -12.81
CA LYS A 4 5.86 7.90 -11.65
C LYS A 4 6.79 7.29 -10.61
N TRP A 5 7.83 8.01 -10.21
CA TRP A 5 8.78 7.54 -9.22
C TRP A 5 8.97 8.58 -8.11
N ILE A 6 9.04 8.10 -6.87
CA ILE A 6 9.11 8.92 -5.65
C ILE A 6 10.52 8.79 -5.09
N GLY A 7 11.19 9.93 -4.89
CA GLY A 7 12.58 9.96 -4.45
C GLY A 7 13.11 11.39 -4.36
N LYS A 8 14.30 11.57 -3.77
CA LYS A 8 15.00 12.86 -3.78
C LYS A 8 15.23 13.27 -5.24
N TYR A 9 14.81 14.48 -5.63
CA TYR A 9 14.78 14.98 -7.02
C TYR A 9 13.68 14.39 -7.93
N SER A 10 12.63 13.79 -7.36
CA SER A 10 11.39 13.50 -8.09
C SER A 10 10.71 14.82 -8.51
N PRO A 11 9.91 14.85 -9.60
CA PRO A 11 9.11 16.03 -9.96
C PRO A 11 8.18 16.54 -8.85
N ILE A 12 7.93 15.74 -7.80
CA ILE A 12 7.20 16.15 -6.60
C ILE A 12 8.19 16.15 -5.42
N ASP A 13 8.47 17.33 -4.87
CA ASP A 13 9.29 17.48 -3.66
C ASP A 13 8.49 17.06 -2.42
N PHE A 14 8.79 15.87 -1.89
CA PHE A 14 8.24 15.41 -0.61
C PHE A 14 9.16 15.81 0.55
N PRO A 15 8.63 16.35 1.66
CA PRO A 15 9.43 16.67 2.83
C PRO A 15 10.04 15.39 3.45
N PRO A 16 11.22 15.49 4.09
CA PRO A 16 11.88 14.37 4.74
C PRO A 16 10.96 13.77 5.83
N ARG A 17 10.80 12.44 5.81
CA ARG A 17 9.89 11.65 6.66
C ARG A 17 8.40 11.92 6.45
N SER A 18 7.94 11.88 5.20
CA SER A 18 6.51 11.96 4.89
C SER A 18 5.92 10.66 4.32
N PRO A 19 6.00 9.52 5.04
CA PRO A 19 5.28 8.31 4.64
C PRO A 19 3.75 8.53 4.63
N ASP A 20 3.25 9.58 5.27
CA ASP A 20 1.82 9.93 5.29
C ASP A 20 1.36 10.79 4.09
N LEU A 21 2.28 11.31 3.27
CA LEU A 21 1.94 12.21 2.15
C LEU A 21 1.76 11.51 0.81
N THR A 22 2.04 10.22 0.71
CA THR A 22 1.70 9.47 -0.49
C THR A 22 0.33 8.84 -0.26
N VAL A 23 -0.61 9.11 -1.17
CA VAL A 23 -1.94 8.47 -1.16
C VAL A 23 -1.78 6.96 -1.13
N LEU A 24 -0.74 6.43 -1.78
CA LEU A 24 -0.41 5.01 -1.75
C LEU A 24 -0.07 4.52 -0.33
N ASP A 25 0.88 5.12 0.36
CA ASP A 25 1.30 4.65 1.68
C ASP A 25 0.21 4.86 2.75
N TYR A 26 -0.61 5.90 2.63
CA TYR A 26 -1.74 6.13 3.55
C TYR A 26 -2.96 5.24 3.22
N TYR A 27 -3.47 5.32 1.99
CA TYR A 27 -4.69 4.63 1.57
C TYR A 27 -4.48 3.14 1.36
N LEU A 28 -3.48 2.76 0.56
CA LEU A 28 -3.24 1.35 0.23
C LEU A 28 -2.87 0.58 1.50
N TRP A 29 -1.92 1.08 2.28
CA TRP A 29 -1.50 0.39 3.49
C TRP A 29 -2.60 0.36 4.56
N GLY A 30 -3.40 1.43 4.66
CA GLY A 30 -4.59 1.47 5.51
C GLY A 30 -5.58 0.37 5.14
N ARG A 31 -5.96 0.28 3.86
CA ARG A 31 -6.92 -0.72 3.35
C ARG A 31 -6.40 -2.14 3.43
N VAL A 32 -5.14 -2.38 3.07
CA VAL A 32 -4.52 -3.70 3.14
C VAL A 32 -4.48 -4.18 4.59
N LYS A 33 -4.13 -3.32 5.56
CA LYS A 33 -4.17 -3.70 6.99
C LYS A 33 -5.59 -4.02 7.44
N ASP A 34 -6.59 -3.23 7.08
CA ASP A 34 -7.98 -3.51 7.42
C ASP A 34 -8.43 -4.88 6.92
N ILE A 35 -8.10 -5.24 5.67
CA ILE A 35 -8.49 -6.52 5.07
C ILE A 35 -7.72 -7.68 5.71
N VAL A 36 -6.40 -7.56 5.84
CA VAL A 36 -5.52 -8.64 6.33
C VAL A 36 -5.76 -8.94 7.81
N TYR A 37 -6.03 -7.91 8.62
CA TYR A 37 -6.25 -8.03 10.07
C TYR A 37 -7.72 -8.13 10.47
N HIS A 38 -8.67 -8.05 9.54
CA HIS A 38 -10.09 -8.29 9.82
C HIS A 38 -10.32 -9.65 10.51
N ASN A 39 -9.56 -10.66 10.07
CA ASN A 39 -9.54 -11.99 10.65
C ASN A 39 -8.26 -12.20 11.45
N ARG A 40 -8.35 -12.96 12.54
CA ARG A 40 -7.18 -13.26 13.39
C ARG A 40 -6.05 -13.86 12.54
N PRO A 41 -4.82 -13.31 12.60
CA PRO A 41 -3.70 -13.85 11.86
C PRO A 41 -3.34 -15.24 12.41
N THR A 42 -3.14 -16.21 11.51
CA THR A 42 -2.86 -17.60 11.91
C THR A 42 -1.42 -17.99 11.65
N THR A 43 -1.05 -18.14 10.38
CA THR A 43 0.25 -18.65 9.92
C THR A 43 0.85 -17.70 8.89
N ARG A 44 2.17 -17.76 8.72
CA ARG A 44 2.88 -16.93 7.74
C ARG A 44 2.31 -17.11 6.32
N ASN A 45 2.06 -18.34 5.89
CA ASN A 45 1.56 -18.62 4.55
C ASN A 45 0.14 -18.07 4.33
N ASP A 46 -0.72 -18.20 5.34
CA ASP A 46 -2.06 -17.60 5.35
C ASP A 46 -1.98 -16.08 5.26
N MET A 47 -1.09 -15.43 6.02
CA MET A 47 -0.91 -13.98 5.91
C MET A 47 -0.39 -13.53 4.53
N ILE A 48 0.55 -14.27 3.92
CA ILE A 48 1.04 -13.97 2.56
C ILE A 48 -0.10 -14.09 1.54
N THR A 49 -0.93 -15.14 1.66
CA THR A 49 -2.09 -15.36 0.79
C THR A 49 -3.07 -14.21 0.93
N ARG A 50 -3.42 -13.82 2.16
CA ARG A 50 -4.32 -12.70 2.44
C ARG A 50 -3.82 -11.35 1.94
N ILE A 51 -2.52 -11.06 2.06
CA ILE A 51 -1.94 -9.82 1.51
C ILE A 51 -2.08 -9.81 -0.02
N THR A 52 -1.83 -10.94 -0.66
CA THR A 52 -1.92 -11.08 -2.12
C THR A 52 -3.37 -10.92 -2.58
N GLU A 53 -4.32 -11.57 -1.91
CA GLU A 53 -5.76 -11.43 -2.16
C GLU A 53 -6.25 -10.01 -1.89
N ALA A 54 -5.80 -9.36 -0.81
CA ALA A 54 -6.16 -7.98 -0.51
C ALA A 54 -5.74 -7.03 -1.65
N ILE A 55 -4.49 -7.15 -2.13
CA ILE A 55 -3.96 -6.35 -3.24
C ILE A 55 -4.70 -6.65 -4.54
N GLN A 56 -5.11 -7.90 -4.79
CA GLN A 56 -5.91 -8.26 -5.97
C GLN A 56 -7.36 -7.78 -5.88
N SER A 57 -7.92 -7.70 -4.67
CA SER A 57 -9.28 -7.22 -4.42
C SER A 57 -9.42 -5.70 -4.54
N LEU A 58 -8.32 -4.97 -4.32
CA LEU A 58 -8.22 -3.54 -4.59
C LEU A 58 -8.31 -3.37 -6.12
N SER A 59 -9.49 -2.95 -6.60
CA SER A 59 -9.76 -2.77 -8.03
C SER A 59 -8.77 -1.78 -8.64
N SER A 60 -8.45 -1.95 -9.92
CA SER A 60 -7.70 -0.94 -10.69
C SER A 60 -8.42 0.42 -10.75
N ASP A 61 -9.68 0.49 -10.33
CA ASP A 61 -10.46 1.73 -10.22
C ASP A 61 -10.20 2.52 -8.92
N GLU A 62 -9.57 1.90 -7.92
CA GLU A 62 -9.22 2.54 -6.62
C GLU A 62 -7.77 3.08 -6.57
N ILE A 63 -6.96 2.88 -7.63
CA ILE A 63 -5.53 3.25 -7.70
C ILE A 63 -5.23 4.21 -8.86
#